data_AF-A0A3P6RQ39-F1
#
_entry.id   AF-A0A3P6RQ39-F1
#
_cell.length_a   1.000
_cell.length_b   1.000
_cell.length_c   1.000
_cell.angle_alpha   90.00
_cell.angle_beta   90.00
_cell.angle_gamma   90.00
#
_symmetry.space_group_name_H-M   'P 1'
#
loop_
_entity.id
_entity.type
_entity.pdbx_description
1 polymer ?
#
loop_
_entity_poly.entity_id
_entity_poly.type
_entity_poly.pdbx_seq_one_letter_code
_entity_poly.pdbx_strand_id
1 'polypeptide(L)'
;MTVENHYISSEELTTYQKDKIAELRDRASEHLAKYPDYDTDFSLLRWLMGWDYDIDAILPKIRESIDVLTSLGLHEVSVEDIYELNAKIRSMSNVSTYFPGGLMCQDDEGNVVYMQPLARSHPKSLIRSGCVSDLLRISVVEAELAFKLVR
;
A
#
# COMPACT_ATOMS: atom_id res chain seq x y z
N MET A 1 -27.18 3.95 -9.89
CA MET A 1 -25.95 4.34 -9.17
C MET A 1 -25.93 3.55 -7.88
N THR A 2 -25.03 2.58 -7.78
CA THR A 2 -24.72 1.95 -6.50
C THR A 2 -24.05 3.01 -5.63
N VAL A 3 -24.51 3.16 -4.39
CA VAL A 3 -23.80 4.00 -3.41
C VAL A 3 -22.63 3.14 -2.96
N GLU A 4 -21.43 3.44 -3.44
CA GLU A 4 -20.23 2.72 -3.02
C GLU A 4 -19.85 3.14 -1.60
N ASN A 5 -19.72 2.17 -0.71
CA ASN A 5 -19.02 2.35 0.56
C ASN A 5 -17.55 1.95 0.31
N HIS A 6 -16.58 2.77 0.71
CA HIS A 6 -15.16 2.43 0.55
C HIS A 6 -14.60 1.61 1.71
N TYR A 7 -15.39 1.42 2.77
CA TYR A 7 -15.07 0.67 3.97
C TYR A 7 -16.08 -0.48 4.14
N ILE A 8 -16.16 -1.34 3.12
CA ILE A 8 -17.09 -2.47 3.08
C ILE A 8 -16.50 -3.60 3.93
N SER A 9 -17.31 -4.25 4.77
CA SER A 9 -16.95 -5.51 5.41
C SER A 9 -17.11 -6.69 4.44
N SER A 10 -16.46 -7.83 4.70
CA SER A 10 -16.53 -9.00 3.81
C SER A 10 -17.95 -9.51 3.59
N GLU A 11 -18.83 -9.29 4.57
CA GLU A 11 -20.22 -9.74 4.58
C GLU A 11 -21.13 -8.86 3.69
N GLU A 12 -20.70 -7.63 3.39
CA GLU A 12 -21.46 -6.64 2.61
C GLU A 12 -21.14 -6.67 1.11
N LEU A 13 -20.26 -7.59 0.67
CA LEU A 13 -19.91 -7.75 -0.74
C LEU A 13 -21.13 -8.19 -1.57
N THR A 14 -21.52 -7.34 -2.51
CA THR A 14 -22.61 -7.61 -3.46
C THR A 14 -22.23 -8.75 -4.42
N THR A 15 -23.23 -9.41 -5.01
CA THR A 15 -23.00 -10.42 -6.05
C THR A 15 -22.19 -9.86 -7.23
N TYR A 16 -22.52 -8.63 -7.66
CA TYR A 16 -21.79 -7.95 -8.73
C TYR A 16 -20.30 -7.76 -8.41
N GLN A 17 -19.97 -7.33 -7.18
CA GLN A 17 -18.59 -7.18 -6.74
C GLN A 17 -17.85 -8.51 -6.72
N LYS A 18 -18.49 -9.58 -6.22
CA LYS A 18 -17.89 -10.93 -6.20
C LYS A 18 -17.58 -11.44 -7.61
N ASP A 19 -18.50 -11.24 -8.55
CA ASP A 19 -18.30 -11.63 -9.94
C ASP A 19 -17.14 -10.86 -10.57
N LYS A 20 -17.05 -9.54 -10.32
CA LYS A 20 -15.95 -8.70 -10.83
C LYS A 20 -14.60 -9.01 -10.19
N ILE A 21 -14.57 -9.32 -8.90
CA ILE A 21 -13.36 -9.78 -8.21
C ILE A 21 -12.87 -11.09 -8.83
N ALA A 22 -13.77 -12.05 -9.06
CA ALA A 22 -13.41 -13.32 -9.69
C ALA A 22 -12.87 -13.12 -11.12
N GLU A 23 -13.50 -12.25 -11.92
CA GLU A 23 -13.05 -11.91 -13.27
C GLU A 23 -11.64 -11.27 -13.25
N LEU A 24 -11.40 -10.30 -12.37
CA LEU A 24 -10.10 -9.64 -12.25
C LEU A 24 -9.02 -10.61 -11.76
N ARG A 25 -9.33 -11.44 -10.76
CA ARG A 25 -8.44 -12.46 -10.20
C ARG A 25 -7.97 -13.43 -11.27
N ASP A 26 -8.89 -13.98 -12.06
CA ASP A 26 -8.57 -14.91 -13.15
C ASP A 26 -7.61 -14.28 -14.17
N ARG A 27 -7.93 -13.07 -14.64
CA ARG A 27 -7.14 -12.34 -15.66
C ARG A 27 -5.78 -11.84 -15.16
N ALA A 28 -5.60 -11.68 -13.84
CA ALA A 28 -4.36 -11.24 -13.21
C ALA A 28 -3.59 -12.37 -12.49
N SER A 29 -4.10 -13.61 -12.52
CA SER A 29 -3.61 -14.77 -11.75
C SER A 29 -2.09 -14.97 -11.81
N GLU A 30 -1.50 -14.88 -12.99
CA GLU A 30 -0.05 -15.03 -13.18
C GLU A 30 0.78 -14.02 -12.35
N HIS A 31 0.32 -12.76 -12.27
CA HIS A 31 1.03 -11.73 -11.52
C HIS A 31 0.69 -11.81 -10.03
N LEU A 32 -0.58 -12.08 -9.69
CA LEU A 32 -0.99 -12.28 -8.31
C LEU A 32 -0.22 -13.41 -7.63
N ALA A 33 0.15 -14.46 -8.37
CA ALA A 33 1.00 -15.54 -7.86
C ALA A 33 2.40 -15.08 -7.42
N LYS A 34 2.92 -13.96 -7.96
CA LYS A 34 4.21 -13.38 -7.55
C LYS A 34 4.12 -12.63 -6.22
N TYR A 35 2.93 -12.16 -5.86
CA TYR A 35 2.70 -11.39 -4.63
C TYR A 35 1.32 -11.71 -4.04
N PRO A 36 1.20 -12.83 -3.31
CA PRO A 36 -0.08 -13.33 -2.80
C PRO A 36 -0.87 -12.36 -1.90
N ASP A 37 -0.19 -11.44 -1.19
CA ASP A 37 -0.89 -10.44 -0.35
C ASP A 37 -1.85 -9.54 -1.16
N TYR A 38 -1.65 -9.44 -2.49
CA TYR A 38 -2.54 -8.70 -3.38
C TYR A 38 -3.73 -9.54 -3.89
N ASP A 39 -3.72 -10.86 -3.70
CA ASP A 39 -4.81 -11.77 -4.07
C ASP A 39 -5.87 -11.90 -2.95
N THR A 40 -6.34 -10.76 -2.45
CA THR A 40 -7.44 -10.70 -1.48
C THR A 40 -8.63 -9.98 -2.07
N ASP A 41 -9.84 -10.39 -1.68
CA ASP A 41 -11.08 -9.77 -2.17
C ASP A 41 -11.07 -8.25 -1.97
N PHE A 42 -10.60 -7.76 -0.82
CA PHE A 42 -10.48 -6.33 -0.53
C PHE A 42 -9.40 -5.62 -1.36
N SER A 43 -8.27 -6.27 -1.64
CA SER A 43 -7.23 -5.68 -2.49
C SER A 43 -7.74 -5.51 -3.92
N LEU A 44 -8.34 -6.56 -4.47
CA LEU A 44 -8.92 -6.54 -5.81
C LEU A 44 -10.11 -5.59 -5.91
N LEU A 45 -10.95 -5.53 -4.87
CA LEU A 45 -12.06 -4.59 -4.83
C LEU A 45 -11.60 -3.13 -4.82
N ARG A 46 -10.52 -2.77 -4.12
CA ARG A 46 -9.98 -1.39 -4.17
C ARG A 46 -9.54 -1.00 -5.57
N TRP A 47 -8.95 -1.93 -6.33
CA TRP A 47 -8.63 -1.70 -7.73
C TRP A 47 -9.90 -1.52 -8.58
N LEU A 48 -10.90 -2.37 -8.38
CA LEU A 48 -12.18 -2.26 -9.07
C LEU A 48 -12.88 -0.93 -8.79
N MET A 49 -13.05 -0.56 -7.51
CA MET A 49 -13.66 0.71 -7.12
C MET A 49 -12.86 1.93 -7.60
N GLY A 50 -11.53 1.86 -7.56
CA GLY A 50 -10.66 2.97 -7.96
C GLY A 50 -10.64 3.27 -9.46
N TRP A 51 -11.15 2.34 -10.29
CA TRP A 51 -11.15 2.44 -11.75
C TRP A 51 -12.53 2.11 -12.33
N ASP A 52 -13.61 2.42 -11.61
CA ASP A 52 -15.00 2.25 -12.07
C ASP A 52 -15.33 0.85 -12.63
N TYR A 53 -14.70 -0.19 -12.05
CA TYR A 53 -14.80 -1.58 -12.48
C TYR A 53 -14.32 -1.86 -13.92
N ASP A 54 -13.52 -0.96 -14.51
CA ASP A 54 -12.86 -1.13 -15.81
C ASP A 54 -11.62 -2.05 -15.66
N ILE A 55 -11.86 -3.35 -15.84
CA ILE A 55 -10.83 -4.38 -15.72
C ILE A 55 -9.71 -4.20 -16.75
N ASP A 56 -10.02 -3.72 -17.96
CA ASP A 56 -9.01 -3.54 -19.00
C ASP A 56 -8.06 -2.39 -18.66
N ALA A 57 -8.55 -1.35 -17.99
CA ALA A 57 -7.72 -0.28 -17.43
C ALA A 57 -6.91 -0.73 -16.20
N ILE A 58 -7.46 -1.61 -15.36
CA ILE A 58 -6.83 -2.09 -14.12
C ILE A 58 -5.66 -3.04 -14.41
N LEU A 59 -5.83 -3.98 -15.34
CA LEU A 59 -4.85 -5.05 -15.58
C LEU A 59 -3.40 -4.58 -15.78
N PRO A 60 -3.09 -3.64 -16.68
CA PRO A 60 -1.70 -3.19 -16.84
C PRO A 60 -1.16 -2.56 -15.55
N LYS A 61 -2.00 -1.90 -14.75
CA LYS A 61 -1.59 -1.20 -13.52
C LYS A 61 -1.29 -2.17 -12.39
N ILE A 62 -2.12 -3.20 -12.20
CA ILE A 62 -1.86 -4.26 -11.22
C ILE A 62 -0.55 -4.98 -11.57
N ARG A 63 -0.35 -5.31 -12.85
CA ARG A 63 0.86 -6.01 -13.31
C ARG A 63 2.11 -5.20 -13.01
N GLU A 64 2.13 -3.93 -13.42
CA GLU A 64 3.24 -3.02 -13.17
C GLU A 64 3.48 -2.81 -11.67
N SER A 65 2.41 -2.63 -10.88
CA SER A 65 2.53 -2.44 -9.43
C SER A 65 3.14 -3.67 -8.75
N ILE A 66 2.66 -4.86 -9.09
CA ILE A 66 3.20 -6.11 -8.54
C ILE A 66 4.67 -6.29 -8.94
N ASP A 67 5.01 -6.08 -10.20
CA ASP A 67 6.40 -6.24 -10.67
C ASP A 67 7.35 -5.25 -9.97
N VAL A 68 6.92 -4.00 -9.74
CA VAL A 68 7.69 -3.01 -8.97
C VAL A 68 7.88 -3.45 -7.52
N LEU A 69 6.82 -3.87 -6.83
CA LEU A 69 6.90 -4.25 -5.42
C LEU A 69 7.70 -5.54 -5.22
N THR A 70 7.57 -6.51 -6.13
CA THR A 70 8.39 -7.72 -6.17
C THR A 70 9.87 -7.37 -6.43
N SER A 71 10.15 -6.45 -7.35
CA SER A 71 11.52 -5.98 -7.61
C SER A 71 12.15 -5.24 -6.42
N LEU A 72 11.34 -4.62 -5.56
CA LEU A 72 11.76 -4.04 -4.29
C LEU A 72 11.91 -5.07 -3.16
N GLY A 73 11.61 -6.35 -3.41
CA GLY A 73 11.69 -7.43 -2.42
C GLY A 73 10.60 -7.40 -1.35
N LEU A 74 9.53 -6.62 -1.55
CA LEU A 74 8.54 -6.37 -0.48
C LEU A 74 7.62 -7.57 -0.21
N HIS A 75 7.47 -8.46 -1.19
CA HIS A 75 6.78 -9.75 -1.02
C HIS A 75 7.42 -10.65 0.06
N GLU A 76 8.72 -10.47 0.35
CA GLU A 76 9.44 -11.25 1.38
C GLU A 76 9.48 -10.55 2.75
N VAL A 77 9.03 -9.29 2.82
CA VAL A 77 9.07 -8.48 4.04
C VAL A 77 7.73 -8.54 4.75
N SER A 78 7.75 -8.97 6.01
CA SER A 78 6.66 -8.84 6.96
C SER A 78 7.09 -7.92 8.10
N VAL A 79 6.11 -7.27 8.73
CA VAL A 79 6.26 -6.47 9.94
C VAL A 79 5.10 -6.83 10.87
N GLU A 80 5.38 -7.00 12.16
CA GLU A 80 4.35 -7.39 13.14
C GLU A 80 3.62 -6.17 13.71
N ASP A 81 4.35 -5.06 13.88
CA ASP A 81 3.80 -3.84 14.47
C ASP A 81 4.37 -2.55 13.85
N ILE A 82 3.79 -1.43 14.27
CA ILE A 82 4.19 -0.08 13.85
C ILE A 82 5.63 0.26 14.24
N TYR A 83 6.13 -0.26 15.37
CA TYR A 83 7.48 0.03 15.83
C TYR A 83 8.52 -0.65 14.95
N GLU A 84 8.28 -1.91 14.57
CA GLU A 84 9.11 -2.67 13.65
C GLU A 84 9.12 -2.00 12.27
N LEU A 85 7.95 -1.59 11.76
CA LEU A 85 7.86 -0.86 10.49
C LEU A 85 8.66 0.44 10.54
N ASN A 86 8.46 1.28 11.55
CA ASN A 86 9.23 2.52 11.70
C ASN A 86 10.74 2.27 11.87
N ALA A 87 11.13 1.19 12.54
CA ALA A 87 12.53 0.79 12.66
C ALA A 87 13.11 0.36 11.31
N LYS A 88 12.34 -0.40 10.52
CA LYS A 88 12.71 -0.81 9.16
C LYS A 88 12.92 0.40 8.26
N ILE A 89 11.97 1.34 8.23
CA ILE A 89 12.08 2.58 7.44
C ILE A 89 13.31 3.38 7.87
N ARG A 90 13.56 3.50 9.18
CA ARG A 90 14.75 4.19 9.70
C ARG A 90 16.07 3.51 9.32
N SER A 91 16.08 2.20 9.16
CA SER A 91 17.28 1.47 8.73
C SER A 91 17.62 1.67 7.24
N MET A 92 16.67 2.13 6.43
CA MET A 92 16.87 2.26 4.98
C MET A 92 17.60 3.53 4.56
N SER A 93 17.65 4.56 5.42
CA SER A 93 18.37 5.80 5.14
C SER A 93 18.71 6.57 6.41
N ASN A 94 19.90 7.17 6.47
CA ASN A 94 20.25 8.07 7.56
C ASN A 94 19.39 9.36 7.55
N VAL A 95 18.79 9.70 6.40
CA VAL A 95 17.97 10.91 6.23
C VAL A 95 16.62 10.79 6.91
N SER A 96 16.06 9.57 7.03
CA SER A 96 14.74 9.36 7.63
C SER A 96 14.67 9.79 9.09
N THR A 97 15.79 9.81 9.81
CA THR A 97 15.88 10.38 11.18
C THR A 97 15.53 11.86 11.23
N TYR A 98 15.75 12.59 10.13
CA TYR A 98 15.49 14.03 10.01
C TYR A 98 14.23 14.34 9.22
N PHE A 99 13.61 13.34 8.60
CA PHE A 99 12.33 13.49 7.93
C PHE A 99 11.24 13.35 9.00
N PRO A 100 10.56 14.45 9.39
CA PRO A 100 9.66 14.41 10.53
C PRO A 100 8.37 13.69 10.16
N GLY A 101 8.14 12.51 10.70
CA GLY A 101 6.89 11.78 10.57
C GLY A 101 7.02 10.27 10.74
N GLY A 102 6.00 9.56 10.28
CA GLY A 102 5.91 8.10 10.34
C GLY A 102 4.54 7.64 10.86
N LEU A 103 4.39 6.32 10.98
CA LEU A 103 3.20 5.71 11.58
C LEU A 103 3.25 5.92 13.10
N MET A 104 2.19 6.46 13.69
CA MET A 104 2.15 6.80 15.11
C MET A 104 1.56 5.67 15.96
N CYS A 105 0.38 5.17 15.58
CA CYS A 105 -0.36 4.13 16.31
C CYS A 105 -1.44 3.53 15.39
N GLN A 106 -2.17 2.52 15.89
CA GLN A 106 -3.46 2.11 15.34
C GLN A 106 -4.59 2.74 16.16
N ASP A 107 -5.71 3.05 15.53
CA ASP A 107 -6.94 3.44 16.22
C ASP A 107 -7.70 2.22 16.78
N ASP A 108 -8.86 2.47 17.40
CA ASP A 108 -9.68 1.42 18.02
C ASP A 108 -10.23 0.40 17.00
N GLU A 109 -10.23 0.74 15.71
CA GLU A 109 -10.66 -0.12 14.60
C GLU A 109 -9.48 -0.82 13.91
N GLY A 110 -8.25 -0.58 14.36
CA GLY A 110 -7.04 -1.16 13.79
C GLY A 110 -6.48 -0.39 12.57
N ASN A 111 -7.08 0.75 12.20
CA ASN A 111 -6.56 1.59 11.13
C ASN A 111 -5.26 2.25 11.57
N VAL A 112 -4.29 2.33 10.66
CA VAL A 112 -3.01 2.96 10.98
C VAL A 112 -3.09 4.48 10.89
N VAL A 113 -2.67 5.15 11.96
CA VAL A 113 -2.57 6.61 12.05
C VAL A 113 -1.19 7.05 11.58
N TYR A 114 -1.14 7.76 10.46
CA TYR A 114 0.08 8.39 9.95
C TYR A 114 0.16 9.86 10.34
N MET A 115 1.31 10.30 10.84
CA MET A 115 1.51 11.70 11.23
C MET A 115 2.78 12.29 10.62
N GLN A 116 2.63 13.45 9.97
CA GLN A 116 3.73 14.17 9.32
C GLN A 116 3.81 15.62 9.84
N PRO A 117 4.65 15.93 10.85
CA PRO A 117 4.81 17.29 11.35
C PRO A 117 5.64 18.17 10.40
N LEU A 118 5.00 18.70 9.35
CA LEU A 118 5.62 19.51 8.29
C LEU A 118 6.36 20.75 8.81
N ALA A 119 5.88 21.40 9.86
CA ALA A 119 6.52 22.59 10.44
C ALA A 119 7.92 22.31 11.01
N ARG A 120 8.21 21.05 11.37
CA ARG A 120 9.54 20.62 11.84
C ARG A 120 10.48 20.23 10.70
N SER A 121 9.97 20.17 9.47
CA SER A 121 10.79 19.81 8.31
C SER A 121 11.67 20.99 7.90
N HIS A 122 12.88 20.69 7.42
CA HIS A 122 13.76 21.70 6.83
C HIS A 122 14.05 21.34 5.36
N PRO A 123 13.15 21.67 4.43
CA PRO A 123 13.21 21.16 3.04
C PRO A 123 14.55 21.44 2.35
N LYS A 124 15.13 22.62 2.56
CA LYS A 124 16.43 22.99 1.97
C LYS A 124 17.58 22.08 2.40
N SER A 125 17.53 21.56 3.62
CA SER A 125 18.54 20.60 4.09
C SER A 125 18.22 19.21 3.58
N LEU A 126 16.96 18.77 3.70
CA LEU A 126 16.51 17.43 3.29
C LEU A 126 16.81 17.15 1.82
N ILE A 127 16.58 18.11 0.92
CA ILE A 127 16.88 17.97 -0.52
C ILE A 127 18.38 17.76 -0.79
N ARG A 128 19.26 18.19 0.12
CA ARG A 128 20.72 18.01 0.01
C ARG A 128 21.24 16.77 0.72
N SER A 129 20.41 16.12 1.53
CA SER A 129 20.83 15.03 2.42
C SER A 129 20.84 13.65 1.74
N GLY A 130 20.22 13.49 0.57
CA GLY A 130 20.14 12.21 -0.12
C GLY A 130 19.56 12.32 -1.52
N CYS A 131 19.50 11.19 -2.23
CA CYS A 131 18.91 11.15 -3.56
C CYS A 131 17.38 11.20 -3.46
N VAL A 132 16.74 11.89 -4.41
CA VAL A 132 15.26 11.91 -4.51
C VAL A 132 14.70 10.50 -4.71
N SER A 133 15.44 9.63 -5.40
CA SER A 133 15.09 8.22 -5.56
C SER A 133 14.97 7.47 -4.24
N ASP A 134 15.80 7.79 -3.24
CA ASP A 134 15.73 7.14 -1.92
C ASP A 134 14.47 7.56 -1.17
N LEU A 135 14.09 8.83 -1.28
CA LEU A 135 12.83 9.33 -0.71
C LEU A 135 11.64 8.59 -1.33
N LEU A 136 11.56 8.52 -2.67
CA LEU A 136 10.50 7.82 -3.37
C LEU A 136 10.45 6.33 -3.01
N ARG A 137 11.61 5.67 -2.97
CA ARG A 137 11.72 4.27 -2.56
C ARG A 137 11.16 4.07 -1.15
N ILE A 138 11.59 4.89 -0.20
CA ILE A 138 11.14 4.79 1.20
C ILE A 138 9.63 5.04 1.30
N SER A 139 9.08 6.01 0.58
CA SER A 139 7.63 6.26 0.57
C SER A 139 6.84 5.07 0.02
N VAL A 140 7.33 4.40 -1.03
CA VAL A 140 6.69 3.17 -1.56
C VAL A 140 6.76 2.05 -0.53
N VAL A 141 7.91 1.84 0.11
CA VAL A 141 8.08 0.80 1.14
C VAL A 141 7.18 1.08 2.35
N GLU A 142 7.15 2.33 2.84
CA GLU A 142 6.31 2.71 3.98
C GLU A 142 4.83 2.48 3.69
N ALA A 143 4.35 2.87 2.52
CA ALA A 143 2.97 2.67 2.11
C ALA A 143 2.60 1.18 1.99
N GLU A 144 3.47 0.35 1.38
CA GLU A 144 3.21 -1.09 1.24
C GLU A 144 3.21 -1.78 2.61
N LEU A 145 4.20 -1.50 3.46
CA LEU A 145 4.27 -2.11 4.79
C LEU A 145 3.12 -1.67 5.69
N ALA A 146 2.69 -0.40 5.61
CA ALA A 146 1.50 0.07 6.30
C ALA A 146 0.26 -0.70 5.82
N PHE A 147 0.18 -0.99 4.52
CA PHE A 147 -0.93 -1.76 3.97
C PHE A 147 -0.92 -3.22 4.45
N LYS A 148 0.26 -3.82 4.68
CA LYS A 148 0.37 -5.16 5.29
C LYS A 148 -0.10 -5.21 6.74
N LEU A 149 -0.01 -4.11 7.49
CA LEU A 149 -0.50 -4.04 8.88
C LEU A 149 -2.03 -3.92 8.99
N VAL A 150 -2.69 -3.43 7.95
CA VAL A 150 -4.16 -3.20 7.92
C VAL A 150 -4.91 -4.35 7.25
N ARG A 151 -4.21 -5.20 6.49
CA ARG A 151 -4.77 -6.41 5.85
C ARG A 151 -5.07 -7.49 6.89
#